data_AF-A0AAV4IE14-F1
#
_entry.id   AF-A0AAV4IE14-F1
#
_cell.length_a   1.000
_cell.length_b   1.000
_cell.length_c   1.000
_cell.angle_alpha   90.00
_cell.angle_beta   90.00
_cell.angle_gamma   90.00
#
_symmetry.space_group_name_H-M   'P 1'
#
loop_
_entity.id
_entity.type
_entity.pdbx_description
1 polymer ?
#
loop_
_entity_poly.entity_id
_entity_poly.type
_entity_poly.pdbx_seq_one_letter_code
_entity_poly.pdbx_strand_id
1 'polypeptide(L)'
;VKVVVVVVAVVVVVVVVVAVVVIVVVLVVVTVVVEVVVVVVVVELNNACRILTRQLRPTPLPLLYRTAEIAPPNIRKQTHGSTEKHKQETDLRSPLFDHSYPRARLK
;
A
#
# COMPACT_ATOMS: atom_id res chain seq x y z
N VAL A 1 46.44 -5.75 15.41
CA VAL A 1 45.10 -5.42 15.97
C VAL A 1 44.42 -4.29 15.22
N LYS A 2 44.98 -3.07 15.16
CA LYS A 2 44.35 -1.90 14.48
C LYS A 2 43.98 -2.15 13.01
N VAL A 3 44.87 -2.75 12.21
CA VAL A 3 44.61 -3.05 10.79
C VAL A 3 43.44 -4.02 10.61
N VAL A 4 43.37 -5.06 11.44
CA VAL A 4 42.29 -6.06 11.39
C VAL A 4 40.94 -5.43 11.71
N VAL A 5 40.88 -4.54 12.72
CA VAL A 5 39.65 -3.82 13.08
C VAL A 5 39.17 -2.91 11.95
N VAL A 6 40.09 -2.21 11.27
CA VAL A 6 39.74 -1.36 10.13
C VAL A 6 39.20 -2.19 8.96
N VAL A 7 39.85 -3.31 8.63
CA VAL A 7 39.39 -4.21 7.56
C VAL A 7 37.99 -4.76 7.87
N VAL A 8 37.75 -5.22 9.09
CA VAL A 8 36.42 -5.72 9.51
C VAL A 8 35.37 -4.60 9.43
N ALA A 9 35.68 -3.39 9.88
CA ALA A 9 34.76 -2.26 9.80
C ALA A 9 34.38 -1.92 8.35
N VAL A 10 35.37 -1.90 7.44
CA VAL A 10 35.13 -1.66 6.02
C VAL A 10 34.24 -2.76 5.42
N VAL A 11 34.52 -4.03 5.72
CA VAL A 11 33.69 -5.15 5.23
C VAL A 11 32.26 -5.04 5.73
N VAL A 12 32.04 -4.73 7.01
CA VAL A 12 30.70 -4.54 7.58
C VAL A 12 29.97 -3.39 6.87
N VAL A 13 30.64 -2.25 6.68
CA VAL A 13 30.04 -1.10 5.97
C VAL A 13 29.65 -1.48 4.54
N VAL A 14 30.53 -2.17 3.80
CA VAL A 14 30.23 -2.62 2.43
C VAL A 14 29.04 -3.57 2.42
N VAL A 15 28.98 -4.55 3.32
CA VAL A 15 27.85 -5.50 3.41
C VAL A 15 26.55 -4.77 3.71
N VAL A 16 26.57 -3.82 4.66
CA VAL A 16 25.38 -3.02 5.02
C VAL A 16 24.93 -2.18 3.84
N VAL A 17 25.85 -1.49 3.15
CA VAL A 17 25.51 -0.67 1.97
C VAL A 17 24.90 -1.53 0.87
N VAL A 18 25.49 -2.69 0.57
CA VAL A 18 24.95 -3.62 -0.43
C VAL A 18 23.56 -4.10 -0.02
N ALA A 19 23.36 -4.49 1.25
CA ALA A 19 22.06 -4.92 1.74
C ALA A 19 21.00 -3.81 1.61
N VAL A 20 21.34 -2.57 1.97
CA VAL A 20 20.44 -1.42 1.84
C VAL A 20 20.08 -1.18 0.37
N VAL A 21 21.05 -1.22 -0.54
CA VAL A 21 20.80 -1.06 -1.98
C VAL A 21 19.86 -2.14 -2.48
N VAL A 22 20.09 -3.40 -2.12
CA VAL A 22 19.22 -4.53 -2.50
C VAL A 22 17.80 -4.31 -1.98
N ILE A 23 17.64 -3.93 -0.72
CA ILE A 23 16.32 -3.65 -0.12
C ILE A 23 15.61 -2.52 -0.87
N VAL A 24 16.31 -1.43 -1.17
CA VAL A 24 15.74 -0.29 -1.92
C VAL A 24 15.30 -0.73 -3.32
N VAL A 25 16.13 -1.49 -4.04
CA VAL A 25 15.79 -2.01 -5.36
C VAL A 25 14.56 -2.90 -5.29
N VAL A 26 14.51 -3.83 -4.32
CA VAL A 26 13.35 -4.72 -4.13
C VAL A 26 12.10 -3.90 -3.83
N LEU A 27 12.17 -2.90 -2.94
CA LEU A 27 11.03 -2.05 -2.63
C LEU A 27 10.53 -1.30 -3.88
N VAL A 28 11.43 -0.71 -4.67
CA VAL A 28 11.07 -0.01 -5.91
C VAL A 28 10.41 -0.95 -6.89
N VAL A 29 10.98 -2.15 -7.11
CA VAL A 29 10.39 -3.16 -8.00
C VAL A 29 9.00 -3.56 -7.52
N VAL A 30 8.83 -3.83 -6.23
CA VAL A 30 7.53 -4.19 -5.65
C VAL A 30 6.51 -3.07 -5.84
N THR A 31 6.89 -1.81 -5.59
CA THR A 31 5.97 -0.67 -5.77
C THR A 31 5.54 -0.52 -7.22
N VAL A 32 6.47 -0.63 -8.17
CA VAL A 32 6.17 -0.51 -9.61
C VAL A 32 5.28 -1.67 -10.06
N VAL A 33 5.57 -2.90 -9.62
CA VAL A 33 4.74 -4.07 -9.95
C VAL A 33 3.33 -3.89 -9.41
N VAL A 34 3.18 -3.41 -8.17
CA VAL A 34 1.86 -3.15 -7.58
C VAL A 34 1.10 -2.09 -8.39
N GLU A 35 1.75 -0.97 -8.74
CA GLU A 35 1.11 0.07 -9.56
C GLU A 35 0.66 -0.46 -10.92
N VAL A 36 1.52 -1.20 -11.63
CA VAL A 36 1.19 -1.79 -12.93
C VAL A 36 0.03 -2.78 -12.79
N VAL A 37 0.06 -3.66 -11.79
CA VAL A 37 -1.03 -4.62 -11.53
C VAL A 37 -2.34 -3.91 -11.24
N VAL A 38 -2.31 -2.86 -10.40
CA VAL A 38 -3.51 -2.07 -10.10
C VAL A 38 -4.10 -1.44 -11.36
N VAL A 39 -3.26 -0.85 -12.21
CA VAL A 39 -3.71 -0.24 -13.48
C VAL A 39 -4.33 -1.27 -14.40
N VAL A 40 -3.67 -2.42 -14.60
CA VAL A 40 -4.17 -3.50 -15.48
C VAL A 40 -5.51 -4.02 -15.00
N VAL A 41 -5.65 -4.30 -13.69
CA VAL A 41 -6.90 -4.80 -13.11
C VAL A 41 -8.05 -3.80 -13.30
N VAL A 42 -7.81 -2.50 -13.12
CA VAL A 42 -8.85 -1.48 -13.27
C VAL A 42 -9.32 -1.36 -14.73
N VAL A 43 -8.39 -1.43 -15.69
CA VAL A 43 -8.72 -1.39 -17.12
C VAL A 43 -9.55 -2.60 -17.53
N GLU A 44 -9.12 -3.80 -17.14
CA GLU A 44 -9.85 -5.04 -17.48
C GLU A 44 -11.22 -5.10 -16.80
N LEU A 45 -11.32 -4.62 -15.56
CA LEU A 45 -12.61 -4.52 -14.88
C LEU A 45 -13.58 -3.61 -15.63
N ASN A 46 -13.12 -2.44 -16.09
CA ASN A 46 -13.95 -1.53 -16.88
C ASN A 46 -14.35 -2.17 -18.22
N ASN A 47 -13.47 -2.95 -18.86
CA ASN A 47 -13.82 -3.70 -20.08
C ASN A 47 -14.89 -4.77 -19.80
N ALA A 48 -14.74 -5.55 -18.73
CA ALA A 48 -15.71 -6.56 -18.31
C ALA A 48 -17.08 -5.92 -18.00
N CYS A 49 -17.09 -4.81 -17.25
CA CYS A 49 -18.33 -4.06 -16.96
C CYS A 49 -18.98 -3.49 -18.22
N ARG A 50 -18.20 -3.02 -19.21
CA ARG A 50 -18.73 -2.59 -20.52
C ARG A 50 -19.38 -3.73 -21.29
N ILE A 51 -18.76 -4.92 -21.30
CA ILE A 51 -19.33 -6.11 -21.95
C ILE A 51 -20.66 -6.49 -21.30
N LEU A 52 -20.70 -6.55 -19.96
CA LEU A 52 -21.91 -6.88 -19.20
C LEU A 52 -23.05 -5.87 -19.42
N THR A 53 -22.73 -4.58 -19.43
CA THR A 53 -23.72 -3.50 -19.59
C THR A 53 -24.04 -3.18 -21.05
N ARG A 54 -23.35 -3.81 -22.01
CA ARG A 54 -23.39 -3.51 -23.46
C ARG A 54 -23.18 -2.02 -23.78
N GLN A 55 -22.44 -1.30 -22.94
CA GLN A 55 -22.18 0.12 -23.11
C GLN A 55 -20.95 0.35 -23.99
N LEU A 56 -21.11 1.10 -25.09
CA LEU A 56 -19.99 1.57 -25.92
C LEU A 56 -19.10 2.59 -25.20
N ARG A 57 -19.64 3.30 -24.20
CA ARG A 57 -18.91 4.30 -23.40
C ARG A 57 -18.35 3.65 -22.11
N PRO A 58 -17.30 4.23 -21.50
CA PRO A 58 -16.82 3.81 -20.19
C PRO A 58 -17.98 3.81 -19.18
N THR A 59 -18.11 2.73 -18.40
CA THR A 59 -19.14 2.64 -17.36
C THR A 59 -18.94 3.73 -16.32
N PRO A 60 -19.97 4.51 -15.96
CA PRO A 60 -19.83 5.55 -14.95
C PRO A 60 -19.44 4.92 -13.60
N LEU A 61 -18.53 5.57 -12.87
CA LEU A 61 -17.92 5.04 -11.63
C LEU A 61 -18.91 4.44 -10.62
N PRO A 62 -20.06 5.07 -10.29
CA PRO A 62 -21.02 4.49 -9.35
C PRO A 62 -21.60 3.16 -9.81
N LEU A 63 -21.77 3.02 -11.13
CA LEU A 63 -22.35 1.84 -11.75
C LEU A 63 -21.30 0.74 -11.85
N LEU A 64 -20.03 1.09 -12.10
CA LEU A 64 -18.90 0.16 -12.09
C LEU A 64 -18.75 -0.53 -10.74
N TYR A 65 -18.79 0.21 -9.62
CA TYR A 65 -18.75 -0.39 -8.29
C TYR A 65 -19.90 -1.37 -8.05
N ARG A 66 -21.10 -1.01 -8.50
CA ARG A 66 -22.29 -1.86 -8.38
C ARG A 66 -22.19 -3.12 -9.23
N THR A 67 -21.73 -3.02 -10.47
CA THR A 67 -21.60 -4.16 -11.39
C THR A 67 -20.42 -5.06 -11.05
N ALA A 68 -19.37 -4.51 -10.45
CA ALA A 68 -18.20 -5.26 -9.99
C ALA A 68 -18.40 -5.87 -8.59
N GLU A 69 -19.55 -5.61 -7.94
CA GLU A 69 -19.80 -5.95 -6.54
C GLU A 69 -18.72 -5.44 -5.57
N ILE A 70 -18.06 -4.33 -5.93
CA ILE A 70 -17.02 -3.68 -5.14
C ILE A 70 -17.64 -2.59 -4.28
N ALA A 71 -17.29 -2.57 -3.00
CA ALA A 71 -17.74 -1.52 -2.09
C ALA A 71 -17.24 -0.13 -2.57
N PRO A 72 -18.12 0.89 -2.60
CA PRO A 72 -17.74 2.24 -2.99
C PRO A 72 -16.68 2.84 -2.04
N PRO A 73 -15.92 3.85 -2.51
CA PRO A 73 -14.73 4.35 -1.82
C PRO A 73 -14.98 4.92 -0.43
N ASN A 74 -16.19 5.45 -0.17
CA ASN A 74 -16.60 5.91 1.16
C ASN A 74 -16.60 4.76 2.18
N ILE A 75 -17.17 3.61 1.82
CA ILE A 75 -17.24 2.43 2.70
C ILE A 75 -15.83 1.87 2.91
N ARG A 76 -15.05 1.73 1.84
CA ARG A 76 -13.66 1.23 1.92
C ARG A 76 -12.79 2.09 2.86
N LYS A 77 -12.89 3.43 2.75
CA LYS A 77 -12.17 4.36 3.64
C LYS A 77 -12.61 4.22 5.08
N GLN A 78 -13.90 4.05 5.33
CA GLN A 78 -14.43 3.83 6.67
C GLN A 78 -13.92 2.52 7.27
N THR A 79 -13.99 1.41 6.52
CA THR A 79 -13.46 0.12 6.97
C THR A 79 -11.97 0.20 7.25
N HIS A 80 -11.19 0.82 6.36
CA HIS A 80 -9.75 1.01 6.57
C HIS A 80 -9.47 1.83 7.84
N GLY A 81 -10.18 2.94 8.05
CA GLY A 81 -10.05 3.74 9.28
C GLY A 81 -10.36 2.93 10.54
N SER A 82 -11.41 2.11 10.51
CA SER A 82 -11.75 1.22 11.62
C SER A 82 -10.68 0.14 11.86
N THR A 83 -10.12 -0.44 10.79
CA THR A 83 -9.05 -1.44 10.89
C THR A 83 -7.77 -0.84 11.48
N GLU A 84 -7.37 0.34 11.00
CA GLU A 84 -6.18 1.02 11.54
C GLU A 84 -6.39 1.43 13.00
N LYS A 85 -7.58 1.94 13.35
CA LYS A 85 -7.94 2.22 14.74
C LYS A 85 -7.89 0.95 15.60
N HIS A 86 -8.43 -0.16 15.10
CA HIS A 86 -8.40 -1.43 15.81
C HIS A 86 -6.96 -1.90 16.05
N LYS A 87 -6.09 -1.83 15.04
CA LYS A 87 -4.66 -2.14 15.18
C LYS A 87 -3.97 -1.26 16.22
N GLN A 88 -4.31 0.02 16.31
CA GLN A 88 -3.77 0.93 17.33
C GLN A 88 -4.18 0.54 18.75
N GLU A 89 -5.39 -0.01 18.92
CA GLU A 89 -5.91 -0.42 20.23
C GLU A 89 -5.43 -1.83 20.64
N THR A 90 -5.22 -2.74 19.68
CA THR A 90 -4.97 -4.17 19.96
C THR A 90 -3.57 -4.66 19.65
N ASP A 91 -2.82 -4.03 18.73
CA ASP A 91 -1.52 -4.52 18.28
C ASP A 91 -0.35 -3.74 18.88
N LEU A 92 0.31 -4.36 19.86
CA LEU A 92 1.53 -3.84 20.54
C LEU A 92 2.70 -3.57 19.59
N ARG A 93 2.71 -4.16 18.39
CA ARG A 93 3.77 -3.94 17.38
C ARG A 93 3.50 -2.73 16.51
N SER A 94 2.30 -2.14 16.60
CA SER A 94 1.96 -0.95 15.87
C SER A 94 2.77 0.24 16.40
N PRO A 95 3.43 1.04 15.54
CA PRO A 95 4.16 2.24 15.98
C PRO A 95 3.23 3.30 16.60
N LEU A 96 1.92 3.15 16.44
CA LEU A 96 0.88 4.02 16.99
C LEU A 96 0.03 3.31 18.05
N PHE A 97 0.56 2.24 18.66
CA PHE A 97 -0.12 1.56 19.76
C PHE A 97 -0.37 2.52 20.93
N ASP A 98 -1.61 2.53 21.44
CA ASP A 98 -2.09 3.43 22.51
C ASP A 98 -2.02 4.94 22.18
N HIS A 99 -1.83 5.29 20.90
CA HIS A 99 -1.81 6.69 20.48
C HIS A 99 -3.22 7.19 20.15
N SER A 100 -3.77 8.03 21.02
CA SER A 100 -5.07 8.68 20.82
C SER A 100 -4.91 9.94 19.96
N TYR A 101 -5.49 9.94 18.74
CA TYR A 101 -5.50 11.15 17.92
C TYR A 101 -6.31 12.27 18.60
N PRO A 102 -5.84 13.54 18.55
CA PRO A 102 -6.61 14.66 19.06
C PRO A 102 -7.94 14.74 18.33
N ARG A 103 -9.04 14.84 19.11
CA ARG A 103 -10.40 15.04 18.58
C ARG A 103 -10.38 16.22 17.62
N ALA A 104 -10.98 16.02 16.44
CA ALA A 104 -11.01 17.00 15.35
C ALA A 104 -11.18 18.43 15.88
N ARG A 105 -10.35 19.37 15.40
CA ARG A 105 -10.57 20.79 15.71
C ARG A 105 -11.98 21.14 15.23
N LEU A 106 -12.78 21.67 16.16
CA LEU A 106 -14.09 22.24 15.87
C LEU A 106 -13.94 23.22 14.69
N LYS A 107 -14.82 23.05 13.70
CA LYS A 107 -14.96 23.98 12.57
C LYS A 107 -15.49 25.33 13.06
#